data_AF-A0A2E5Z5T3-F1
#
_entry.id   AF-A0A2E5Z5T3-F1
#
_cell.length_a   1.000
_cell.length_b   1.000
_cell.length_c   1.000
_cell.angle_alpha   90.00
_cell.angle_beta   90.00
_cell.angle_gamma   90.00
#
_symmetry.space_group_name_H-M   'P 1'
#
loop_
_entity.id
_entity.type
_entity.pdbx_description
1 polymer ?
#
loop_
_entity_poly.entity_id
_entity_poly.type
_entity_poly.pdbx_seq_one_letter_code
_entity_poly.pdbx_strand_id
1 'polypeptide(L)'
;MSRNGKSPQAFRTIREVSEELGIPQHVLRFWETKFKRLRPLKRGGGRRYYRTEDFEMLKTIQKLLYTDGYTIKGVKKLFEDSENNLNTTKSSASKNATNFMKDMSYDTREIEKIVSELSNLRDMLRGKFSG
;
A
#
# COMPACT_ATOMS: atom_id res chain seq x y z
N MET A 1 -7.53 -13.76 21.71
CA MET A 1 -8.98 -13.53 21.55
C MET A 1 -9.17 -12.31 20.67
N SER A 2 -9.73 -12.46 19.47
CA SER A 2 -9.98 -11.31 18.57
C SER A 2 -11.04 -10.42 19.20
N ARG A 3 -10.79 -9.10 19.28
CA ARG A 3 -11.59 -8.12 20.03
C ARG A 3 -13.03 -7.92 19.54
N ASN A 4 -13.45 -8.59 18.46
CA ASN A 4 -14.82 -8.58 17.98
C ASN A 4 -15.30 -10.02 17.76
N GLY A 5 -16.30 -10.47 18.51
CA GLY A 5 -16.94 -11.80 18.39
C GLY A 5 -17.73 -12.02 17.09
N LYS A 6 -17.20 -11.55 15.96
CA LYS A 6 -17.79 -11.74 14.63
C LYS A 6 -17.18 -12.96 13.96
N SER A 7 -17.98 -13.67 13.17
CA SER A 7 -17.50 -14.81 12.40
C SER A 7 -16.36 -14.37 11.45
N PRO A 8 -15.38 -15.25 11.18
CA PRO A 8 -14.27 -14.94 10.25
C PRO A 8 -14.74 -14.48 8.85
N GLN A 9 -15.96 -14.87 8.48
CA GLN A 9 -16.61 -14.58 7.20
C GLN A 9 -17.48 -13.31 7.23
N ALA A 10 -17.59 -12.65 8.38
CA ALA A 10 -18.42 -11.46 8.51
C ALA A 10 -17.85 -10.27 7.71
N PHE A 11 -18.74 -9.52 7.07
CA PHE A 11 -18.41 -8.25 6.47
C PHE A 11 -17.96 -7.24 7.53
N ARG A 12 -16.90 -6.50 7.20
CA ARG A 12 -16.34 -5.46 8.07
C ARG A 12 -16.62 -4.08 7.52
N THR A 13 -16.92 -3.12 8.37
CA THR A 13 -17.00 -1.71 7.95
C THR A 13 -15.61 -1.09 7.82
N ILE A 14 -15.48 0.04 7.11
CA ILE A 14 -14.19 0.76 7.03
C ILE A 14 -13.62 1.17 8.39
N ARG A 15 -14.51 1.46 9.36
CA ARG A 15 -14.11 1.78 10.73
C ARG A 15 -13.48 0.57 11.40
N GLU A 16 -14.13 -0.59 11.29
CA GLU A 16 -13.64 -1.84 11.88
C GLU A 16 -12.32 -2.27 11.26
N VAL A 17 -12.18 -2.17 9.93
CA VAL A 17 -10.92 -2.46 9.24
C VAL A 17 -9.81 -1.50 9.66
N SER A 18 -10.14 -0.21 9.82
CA SER A 18 -9.20 0.81 10.29
C SER A 18 -8.70 0.53 11.71
N GLU A 19 -9.60 0.17 12.62
CA GLU A 19 -9.28 -0.20 14.00
C GLU A 19 -8.47 -1.51 14.08
N GLU A 20 -8.79 -2.50 13.24
CA GLU A 20 -8.13 -3.82 13.24
C GLU A 20 -6.72 -3.77 12.62
N LEU A 21 -6.52 -2.99 11.55
CA LEU A 21 -5.22 -2.86 10.88
C LEU A 21 -4.36 -1.71 11.43
N GLY A 22 -4.94 -0.80 12.22
CA GLY A 22 -4.27 0.41 12.67
C GLY A 22 -3.99 1.40 11.52
N ILE A 23 -4.75 1.32 10.43
CA ILE A 23 -4.58 2.17 9.24
C ILE A 23 -5.68 3.23 9.21
N PRO A 24 -5.37 4.52 9.02
CA PRO A 24 -6.40 5.55 8.92
C PRO A 24 -7.40 5.28 7.78
N GLN A 25 -8.69 5.56 8.03
CA GLN A 25 -9.76 5.30 7.05
C GLN A 25 -9.51 5.97 5.69
N HIS A 26 -8.92 7.17 5.66
CA HIS A 26 -8.64 7.86 4.40
C HIS A 26 -7.54 7.16 3.57
N VAL A 27 -6.59 6.47 4.21
CA VAL A 27 -5.57 5.66 3.54
C VAL A 27 -6.23 4.42 2.92
N LEU A 28 -7.14 3.76 3.63
CA LEU A 28 -7.93 2.64 3.08
C LEU A 28 -8.73 3.08 1.85
N ARG A 29 -9.40 4.25 1.91
CA ARG A 29 -10.10 4.84 0.76
C ARG A 29 -9.15 5.12 -0.40
N PHE A 30 -7.94 5.61 -0.12
CA PHE A 30 -6.93 5.84 -1.14
C PHE A 30 -6.50 4.52 -1.79
N TRP A 31 -6.26 3.46 -1.00
CA TRP A 31 -5.90 2.14 -1.53
C TRP A 31 -6.99 1.52 -2.41
N GLU A 32 -8.28 1.72 -2.10
CA GLU A 32 -9.39 1.32 -2.99
C GLU A 32 -9.26 1.92 -4.40
N THR A 33 -8.68 3.12 -4.52
CA THR A 33 -8.46 3.75 -5.85
C THR A 33 -7.27 3.18 -6.60
N LYS A 34 -6.31 2.55 -5.90
CA LYS A 34 -5.05 2.07 -6.49
C LYS A 34 -5.11 0.59 -6.85
N PHE A 35 -5.81 -0.21 -6.05
CA PHE A 35 -5.89 -1.66 -6.22
C PHE A 35 -7.25 -2.06 -6.78
N LYS A 36 -7.30 -2.36 -8.09
CA LYS A 36 -8.56 -2.69 -8.80
C LYS A 36 -9.31 -3.88 -8.19
N ARG A 37 -8.62 -4.81 -7.53
CA ARG A 37 -9.20 -6.00 -6.88
C ARG A 37 -9.81 -5.71 -5.51
N LEU A 38 -9.40 -4.62 -4.87
CA LEU A 38 -9.95 -4.16 -3.59
C LEU A 38 -11.25 -3.39 -3.84
N ARG A 39 -12.38 -4.10 -3.90
CA ARG A 39 -13.70 -3.53 -4.22
C ARG A 39 -14.69 -3.80 -3.09
N PRO A 40 -14.71 -2.96 -2.04
CA PRO A 40 -15.70 -3.11 -0.98
C PRO A 40 -17.11 -2.91 -1.54
N LEU A 41 -18.07 -3.67 -0.99
CA LEU A 41 -19.48 -3.51 -1.33
C LEU A 41 -19.97 -2.14 -0.85
N LYS A 42 -20.50 -1.36 -1.78
CA LYS A 42 -21.15 -0.07 -1.50
C LYS A 42 -22.65 -0.31 -1.34
N ARG A 43 -23.19 -0.01 -0.16
CA ARG A 43 -24.64 -0.06 0.12
C ARG A 43 -25.21 1.36 0.21
N GLY A 44 -26.54 1.49 0.22
CA GLY A 44 -27.23 2.77 0.41
C GLY A 44 -26.65 3.58 1.57
N GLY A 45 -26.51 4.89 1.37
CA GLY A 45 -25.87 5.79 2.34
C GLY A 45 -24.34 5.83 2.32
N GLY A 46 -23.69 5.30 1.27
CA GLY A 46 -22.24 5.45 1.05
C GLY A 46 -21.35 4.60 1.97
N ARG A 47 -21.96 3.69 2.75
CA ARG A 47 -21.24 2.75 3.63
C ARG A 47 -20.53 1.68 2.81
N ARG A 48 -19.31 1.35 3.25
CA ARG A 48 -18.44 0.33 2.63
C ARG A 48 -18.35 -0.88 3.54
N TYR A 49 -18.53 -2.04 2.94
CA TYR A 49 -18.40 -3.33 3.58
C TYR A 49 -17.30 -4.14 2.88
N TYR A 50 -16.25 -4.48 3.60
CA TYR A 50 -15.15 -5.31 3.13
C TYR A 50 -15.50 -6.77 3.39
N ARG A 51 -15.33 -7.59 2.35
CA ARG A 51 -15.41 -9.05 2.45
C ARG A 51 -14.15 -9.57 3.14
N THR A 52 -14.17 -10.83 3.55
CA THR A 52 -12.97 -11.48 4.12
C THR A 52 -11.81 -11.43 3.13
N GLU A 53 -12.05 -11.66 1.83
CA GLU A 53 -11.03 -11.54 0.79
C GLU A 53 -10.44 -10.13 0.69
N ASP A 54 -11.29 -9.09 0.74
CA ASP A 54 -10.85 -7.70 0.69
C ASP A 54 -9.99 -7.35 1.92
N PHE A 55 -10.35 -7.90 3.09
CA PHE A 55 -9.61 -7.70 4.32
C PHE A 55 -8.24 -8.40 4.32
N GLU A 56 -8.15 -9.64 3.84
CA GLU A 56 -6.87 -10.33 3.69
C GLU A 56 -5.96 -9.65 2.65
N MET A 57 -6.56 -9.11 1.58
CA MET A 57 -5.81 -8.29 0.62
C MET A 57 -5.24 -7.03 1.28
N LEU A 58 -6.01 -6.34 2.12
CA LEU A 58 -5.55 -5.16 2.85
C LEU A 58 -4.40 -5.48 3.81
N LYS A 59 -4.45 -6.60 4.53
CA LYS A 59 -3.31 -7.07 5.35
C LYS A 59 -2.05 -7.29 4.52
N THR A 60 -2.21 -7.90 3.35
CA THR A 60 -1.10 -8.16 2.44
C THR A 60 -0.49 -6.85 1.94
N ILE A 61 -1.33 -5.90 1.51
CA ILE A 61 -0.88 -4.56 1.10
C ILE A 61 -0.14 -3.87 2.25
N GLN A 62 -0.68 -3.92 3.48
CA GLN A 62 -0.06 -3.32 4.65
C GLN A 62 1.35 -3.88 4.89
N LYS A 63 1.49 -5.21 4.91
CA LYS A 63 2.78 -5.86 5.10
C LYS A 63 3.77 -5.43 4.02
N LEU A 64 3.37 -5.50 2.75
CA LEU A 64 4.26 -5.16 1.64
C LEU A 64 4.72 -3.70 1.69
N LEU A 65 3.82 -2.76 2.01
CA LEU A 65 4.16 -1.34 2.05
C LEU A 65 4.95 -0.93 3.29
N TYR A 66 4.56 -1.40 4.48
CA TYR A 66 5.12 -0.91 5.74
C TYR A 66 6.22 -1.80 6.31
N THR A 67 6.17 -3.11 6.08
CA THR A 67 7.17 -4.07 6.57
C THR A 67 8.24 -4.33 5.53
N ASP A 68 7.83 -4.60 4.29
CA ASP A 68 8.75 -5.05 3.23
C ASP A 68 9.26 -3.88 2.36
N GLY A 69 8.78 -2.65 2.61
CA GLY A 69 9.29 -1.43 1.96
C GLY A 69 8.91 -1.26 0.49
N TYR A 70 7.91 -1.98 -0.01
CA TYR A 70 7.44 -1.83 -1.38
C TYR A 70 6.73 -0.49 -1.59
N THR A 71 6.80 0.01 -2.82
CA THR A 71 5.96 1.12 -3.26
C THR A 71 4.59 0.63 -3.72
N ILE A 72 3.59 1.50 -3.77
CA ILE A 72 2.25 1.17 -4.30
C ILE A 72 2.32 0.62 -5.72
N LYS A 73 3.22 1.16 -6.58
CA LYS A 73 3.44 0.64 -7.93
C LYS A 73 4.01 -0.77 -7.90
N GLY A 74 4.99 -1.03 -7.03
CA GLY A 74 5.60 -2.36 -6.84
C GLY A 74 4.58 -3.40 -6.38
N VAL A 75 3.77 -3.07 -5.38
CA VAL A 75 2.70 -3.97 -4.90
C VAL A 75 1.66 -4.25 -5.98
N LYS A 76 1.28 -3.23 -6.75
CA LYS A 76 0.33 -3.40 -7.86
C LYS A 76 0.88 -4.35 -8.93
N LYS A 77 2.14 -4.19 -9.32
CA LYS A 77 2.81 -5.07 -10.28
C LYS A 77 2.91 -6.51 -9.74
N LEU A 78 3.22 -6.68 -8.45
CA LEU A 78 3.28 -8.01 -7.83
C LEU A 78 1.93 -8.74 -7.93
N PHE A 79 0.82 -8.03 -7.70
CA PHE A 79 -0.50 -8.63 -7.87
C PHE A 79 -0.83 -8.95 -9.33
N GLU A 80 -0.49 -8.07 -10.28
CA GLU A 80 -0.67 -8.34 -11.72
C GLU A 80 0.17 -9.54 -12.19
N ASP A 81 1.43 -9.65 -11.78
CA ASP A 81 2.33 -10.75 -12.12
C ASP A 81 1.87 -12.08 -11.50
N SER A 82 1.31 -12.04 -10.28
CA SER A 82 0.75 -13.24 -9.63
C SER A 82 -0.51 -13.76 -10.32
N GLU A 83 -1.36 -12.87 -10.85
CA GLU A 83 -2.55 -13.23 -11.63
C GLU A 83 -2.16 -13.80 -13.00
N ASN A 84 -1.10 -13.27 -13.62
CA ASN A 84 -0.57 -13.79 -14.88
C ASN A 84 0.07 -15.19 -14.70
N ASN A 85 0.79 -15.44 -13.59
CA ASN A 85 1.40 -16.74 -13.33
C ASN A 85 0.40 -17.88 -13.09
N LEU A 86 -0.79 -17.57 -12.55
CA LEU A 86 -1.88 -18.55 -12.45
C LEU A 86 -2.46 -18.93 -13.83
N ASN A 87 -2.30 -18.05 -14.82
CA ASN A 87 -2.75 -18.27 -16.21
C ASN A 87 -1.66 -18.90 -17.09
N THR A 88 -0.42 -18.97 -16.63
CA THR A 88 0.74 -19.44 -17.42
C THR A 88 1.40 -20.70 -16.86
N THR A 89 0.62 -21.75 -16.59
CA THR A 89 1.13 -23.14 -16.58
C THR A 89 1.60 -23.61 -17.96
N LYS A 90 1.98 -22.70 -18.86
CA LYS A 90 2.87 -22.93 -20.01
C LYS A 90 3.78 -21.71 -20.21
N SER A 91 5.08 -21.97 -20.05
CA SER A 91 6.25 -21.22 -20.54
C SER A 91 6.82 -20.01 -19.78
N SER A 92 8.06 -20.26 -19.31
CA SER A 92 9.23 -19.37 -19.27
C SER A 92 9.39 -18.37 -18.13
N ALA A 93 9.66 -18.92 -16.94
CA ALA A 93 10.44 -18.24 -15.90
C ALA A 93 11.93 -18.19 -16.32
N SER A 94 12.38 -17.09 -16.93
CA SER A 94 13.78 -16.64 -16.93
C SER A 94 13.91 -15.54 -17.99
N LYS A 95 13.88 -14.26 -17.59
CA LYS A 95 14.45 -13.11 -18.34
C LYS A 95 14.24 -11.75 -17.67
N ASN A 96 13.29 -11.59 -16.74
CA ASN A 96 12.87 -10.23 -16.37
C ASN A 96 13.74 -9.52 -15.33
N ALA A 97 14.67 -10.20 -14.63
CA ALA A 97 15.46 -9.62 -13.53
C ALA A 97 16.28 -8.36 -13.92
N THR A 98 16.68 -8.25 -15.19
CA THR A 98 17.57 -7.17 -15.67
C THR A 98 16.87 -5.84 -15.92
N ASN A 99 15.55 -5.82 -16.13
CA ASN A 99 14.80 -4.58 -16.34
C ASN A 99 14.31 -3.90 -15.05
N PHE A 100 14.42 -4.56 -13.89
CA PHE A 100 13.91 -4.03 -12.62
C PHE A 100 14.75 -2.86 -12.05
N MET A 101 16.03 -2.73 -12.40
CA MET A 101 16.91 -1.67 -11.88
C MET A 101 16.75 -0.32 -12.59
N LYS A 102 16.14 -0.27 -13.78
CA LYS A 102 16.06 0.96 -14.58
C LYS A 102 14.94 1.91 -14.15
N ASP A 103 13.85 1.36 -13.62
CA ASP A 103 12.71 2.13 -13.11
C ASP A 103 12.96 2.75 -11.73
N MET A 104 14.12 2.46 -11.12
CA MET A 104 14.59 3.04 -9.84
C MET A 104 15.54 4.23 -10.04
N SER A 105 15.70 4.73 -11.27
CA SER A 105 16.39 6.00 -11.51
C SER A 105 15.44 7.17 -11.26
N TYR A 106 15.08 7.42 -10.00
CA TYR A 106 15.08 8.82 -9.57
C TYR A 106 16.54 9.24 -9.67
N ASP A 107 16.84 10.31 -10.40
CA ASP A 107 18.23 10.81 -10.46
C ASP A 107 18.68 10.98 -9.00
N THR A 108 19.64 10.17 -8.55
CA THR A 108 20.08 10.16 -7.15
C THR A 108 20.50 11.57 -6.71
N ARG A 109 20.92 12.39 -7.69
CA ARG A 109 21.24 13.82 -7.54
C ARG A 109 20.02 14.68 -7.18
N GLU A 110 18.82 14.35 -7.66
CA GLU A 110 17.58 15.05 -7.31
C GLU A 110 17.18 14.75 -5.86
N ILE A 111 17.37 13.50 -5.42
CA ILE A 111 17.16 13.11 -4.02
C ILE A 111 18.17 13.80 -3.10
N GLU A 112 19.45 13.82 -3.48
CA GLU A 112 20.50 14.52 -2.72
C GLU A 112 20.21 16.02 -2.59
N LYS A 113 19.71 16.66 -3.65
CA LYS A 113 19.29 18.07 -3.61
C LYS A 113 18.16 18.30 -2.61
N ILE A 114 17.11 17.49 -2.66
CA ILE A 114 15.97 17.61 -1.74
C ILE A 114 16.43 17.41 -0.28
N VAL A 115 17.29 16.43 -0.01
CA VAL A 115 17.83 16.20 1.34
C VAL A 115 18.66 17.40 1.81
N SER A 116 19.48 18.00 0.93
CA SER A 116 20.26 19.18 1.25
C SER A 116 19.38 20.40 1.57
N GLU A 117 18.34 20.64 0.78
CA GLU A 117 17.37 21.74 0.99
C GLU A 117 16.62 21.57 2.31
N LEU A 118 16.16 20.34 2.62
CA LEU A 118 15.48 20.04 3.87
C LEU A 118 16.41 20.20 5.09
N SER A 119 17.69 19.85 4.97
CA SER A 119 18.68 20.09 6.03
C SER A 119 18.89 21.59 6.25
N ASN A 120 19.03 22.37 5.18
CA ASN A 120 19.19 23.82 5.27
C ASN A 120 17.96 24.48 5.91
N LEU A 121 16.75 24.08 5.49
CA LEU A 121 15.50 24.58 6.09
C LEU A 121 15.39 24.22 7.57
N ARG A 122 15.75 23.00 7.95
CA ARG A 122 15.80 22.57 9.36
C ARG A 122 16.75 23.44 10.17
N ASP A 123 17.94 23.74 9.64
CA ASP A 123 18.96 24.50 10.35
C ASP A 123 18.58 25.99 10.44
N MET A 124 17.96 26.55 9.39
CA MET A 124 17.34 27.89 9.43
C MET A 124 16.22 27.99 10.46
N LEU A 125 15.39 26.96 10.58
CA LEU A 125 14.34 26.86 11.60
C LEU A 125 14.89 26.52 12.99
N ARG A 126 16.16 26.15 13.16
CA ARG A 126 16.80 26.07 14.49
C ARG A 126 17.45 27.39 14.89
N GLY A 127 18.00 28.12 13.93
CA GLY A 127 18.61 29.44 14.15
C GLY A 127 17.61 30.57 14.42
N LYS A 128 16.36 30.47 13.93
CA LYS A 128 15.32 31.50 14.14
C LYS A 128 14.58 31.42 15.48
N PHE A 129 14.80 30.37 16.27
CA PHE A 129 14.16 30.18 17.59
C PHE A 129 15.19 30.13 18.74
N SER A 130 16.45 30.48 18.47
CA SER A 130 17.54 30.56 19.45
C SER A 130 17.92 31.99 19.85
N GLY A 131 17.07 32.97 19.50
CA GLY A 131 17.18 34.38 19.93
C GLY A 131 15.91 34.85 20.62
#